data_AF-A0A1M6D432-F1
#
_entry.id   AF-A0A1M6D432-F1
#
_cell.length_a   1.000
_cell.length_b   1.000
_cell.length_c   1.000
_cell.angle_alpha   90.00
_cell.angle_beta   90.00
_cell.angle_gamma   90.00
#
_symmetry.space_group_name_H-M   'P 1'
#
loop_
_entity.id
_entity.type
_entity.pdbx_description
1 polymer ?
#
loop_
_entity_poly.entity_id
_entity_poly.type
_entity_poly.pdbx_seq_one_letter_code
_entity_poly.pdbx_strand_id
1 'polypeptide(L)'
;MWKIHWLILALILCSILGCYPNGDGMECFGKDRYASLNFLTTTPVDSVQFYLDEQRICYGDVGHYYKLVVCKSLTTDADVASDFFSEKCMASEKEKTWTIFHCYVGKPSDGVVVSSKELRVKVFSTNREKIDIPLGSLGGLITNVFPERDSAEWFGYRDNPIRPFLDDFYSPALSMRKGCFNGFCVASLPMVDKEVCYDK
;
A
#
# COMPACT_ATOMS: atom_id res chain seq x y z
N MET A 1 32.34 -28.11 36.07
CA MET A 1 30.91 -28.46 35.86
C MET A 1 29.93 -27.29 35.91
N TRP A 2 30.35 -26.03 36.13
CA TRP A 2 29.43 -24.86 36.23
C TRP A 2 29.24 -24.04 34.93
N LYS A 3 30.09 -24.21 33.92
CA LYS A 3 30.02 -23.39 32.68
C LYS A 3 28.93 -23.82 31.69
N ILE A 4 28.45 -25.05 31.77
CA ILE A 4 27.47 -25.60 30.81
C ILE A 4 26.04 -25.09 31.09
N HIS A 5 25.71 -24.82 32.36
CA HIS A 5 24.37 -24.37 32.75
C HIS A 5 24.03 -22.96 32.23
N TRP A 6 25.03 -22.06 32.14
CA TRP A 6 24.83 -20.69 31.64
C TRP A 6 24.59 -20.62 30.13
N LEU A 7 25.24 -21.50 29.37
CA LEU A 7 25.06 -21.59 27.91
C LEU A 7 23.67 -22.10 27.53
N ILE A 8 23.15 -23.06 28.29
CA ILE A 8 21.80 -23.61 28.05
C ILE A 8 20.73 -22.57 28.41
N LEU A 9 20.91 -21.80 29.49
CA LEU A 9 19.98 -20.73 29.85
C LEU A 9 19.95 -19.61 28.79
N ALA A 10 21.11 -19.23 28.24
CA ALA A 10 21.21 -18.21 27.19
C ALA A 10 20.54 -18.66 25.87
N LEU A 11 20.70 -19.93 25.49
CA LEU A 11 20.06 -20.52 24.30
C LEU A 11 18.53 -20.61 24.44
N ILE A 12 18.02 -20.90 25.64
CA ILE A 12 16.57 -20.95 25.94
C ILE A 12 15.98 -19.52 25.94
N LEU A 13 16.70 -18.53 26.49
CA LEU A 13 16.26 -17.12 26.42
C LEU A 13 16.26 -16.58 24.98
N CYS A 14 17.24 -16.94 24.15
CA CYS A 14 17.27 -16.55 22.73
C CYS A 14 16.10 -17.14 21.92
N SER A 15 15.62 -18.34 22.27
CA SER A 15 14.52 -19.00 21.57
C SER A 15 13.13 -18.50 21.99
N ILE A 16 13.01 -17.88 23.17
CA ILE A 16 11.75 -17.26 23.66
C ILE A 16 11.67 -15.77 23.25
N LEU A 17 12.82 -15.10 23.05
CA LEU A 17 12.90 -13.68 22.65
C LEU A 17 13.19 -13.45 21.15
N GLY A 18 13.23 -14.52 20.34
CA GLY A 18 13.38 -14.37 18.89
C GLY A 18 14.75 -13.81 18.45
N CYS A 19 15.82 -14.15 19.16
CA CYS A 19 17.17 -13.84 18.67
C CYS A 19 17.51 -14.78 17.51
N TYR A 20 17.10 -14.41 16.31
CA TYR A 20 17.66 -14.99 15.08
C TYR A 20 19.13 -14.58 14.98
N PRO A 21 20.08 -15.52 14.88
CA PRO A 21 21.51 -15.22 14.80
C PRO A 21 21.96 -14.75 13.40
N ASN A 22 21.06 -14.15 12.61
CA ASN A 22 21.32 -13.65 11.24
C ASN A 22 20.66 -12.27 11.02
N GLY A 23 20.68 -11.38 12.01
CA GLY A 23 19.98 -10.08 12.00
C GLY A 23 20.88 -8.85 12.03
N ASP A 24 22.11 -8.95 11.53
CA ASP A 24 23.01 -7.81 11.45
C ASP A 24 22.58 -6.88 10.31
N GLY A 25 21.70 -5.93 10.63
CA GLY A 25 21.35 -4.82 9.75
C GLY A 25 19.88 -4.52 9.60
N MET A 26 18.94 -5.32 10.11
CA MET A 26 17.51 -5.04 9.95
C MET A 26 16.83 -4.58 11.25
N GLU A 27 15.88 -3.65 11.14
CA GLU A 27 14.99 -3.19 12.20
C GLU A 27 13.52 -3.36 11.77
N CYS A 28 12.74 -4.07 12.59
CA CYS A 28 11.34 -4.37 12.30
C CYS A 28 10.40 -3.65 13.27
N PHE A 29 9.26 -3.18 12.77
CA PHE A 29 8.21 -2.59 13.61
C PHE A 29 6.84 -3.13 13.24
N GLY A 30 5.90 -3.10 14.20
CA GLY A 30 4.52 -3.53 13.97
C GLY A 30 3.82 -2.78 12.84
N LYS A 31 3.03 -3.52 12.04
CA LYS A 31 2.32 -3.03 10.84
C LYS A 31 1.44 -1.79 11.10
N ASP A 32 0.92 -1.65 12.31
CA ASP A 32 0.00 -0.56 12.67
C ASP A 32 0.69 0.81 12.68
N ARG A 33 2.03 0.84 12.60
CA ARG A 33 2.79 2.07 12.39
C ARG A 33 2.83 2.53 10.94
N TYR A 34 2.39 1.70 9.99
CA TYR A 34 2.56 1.93 8.56
C TYR A 34 1.24 2.08 7.83
N ALA A 35 1.27 2.80 6.71
CA ALA A 35 0.19 2.81 5.75
C ALA A 35 0.74 2.82 4.32
N SER A 36 0.04 2.13 3.43
CA SER A 36 0.24 2.22 1.99
C SER A 36 -0.88 3.06 1.40
N LEU A 37 -0.54 4.11 0.67
CA LEU A 37 -1.51 5.05 0.09
C LEU A 37 -1.40 4.98 -1.42
N ASN A 38 -2.53 4.76 -2.08
CA ASN A 38 -2.65 4.70 -3.52
C ASN A 38 -3.71 5.70 -3.99
N PHE A 39 -3.39 6.45 -5.02
CA PHE A 39 -4.37 7.05 -5.90
C PHE A 39 -4.37 6.31 -7.23
N LEU A 40 -5.54 5.83 -7.64
CA LEU A 40 -5.74 5.00 -8.82
C LEU A 40 -6.71 5.71 -9.76
N THR A 41 -6.39 5.77 -11.04
CA THR A 41 -7.28 6.38 -12.04
C THR A 41 -7.08 5.76 -13.40
N THR A 42 -8.14 5.66 -14.19
CA THR A 42 -8.05 5.26 -15.61
C THR A 42 -7.92 6.48 -16.54
N THR A 43 -7.82 7.67 -15.96
CA THR A 43 -7.88 8.96 -16.65
C THR A 43 -6.71 9.86 -16.28
N PRO A 44 -6.29 10.77 -17.17
CA PRO A 44 -5.15 11.65 -16.91
C PRO A 44 -5.39 12.55 -15.69
N VAL A 45 -4.36 12.65 -14.85
CA VAL A 45 -4.23 13.62 -13.76
C VAL A 45 -2.82 14.21 -13.82
N ASP A 46 -2.67 15.49 -13.45
CA ASP A 46 -1.39 16.19 -13.51
C ASP A 46 -0.51 15.83 -12.31
N SER A 47 -1.09 15.85 -11.11
CA SER A 47 -0.41 15.42 -9.89
C SER A 47 -1.39 15.11 -8.77
N VAL A 48 -0.90 14.38 -7.77
CA VAL A 48 -1.65 13.96 -6.59
C VAL A 48 -0.78 14.24 -5.37
N GLN A 49 -1.41 14.67 -4.29
CA GLN A 49 -0.74 14.92 -3.02
C GLN A 49 -1.57 14.37 -1.87
N PHE A 50 -0.93 13.58 -1.01
CA PHE A 50 -1.51 13.13 0.25
C PHE A 50 -1.03 13.99 1.41
N TYR A 51 -1.95 14.25 2.32
CA TYR A 51 -1.73 14.97 3.56
C TYR A 51 -2.31 14.13 4.70
N LEU A 52 -1.58 14.05 5.81
CA LEU A 52 -2.13 13.57 7.08
C LEU A 52 -2.28 14.77 8.00
N ASP A 53 -3.53 15.05 8.35
CA ASP A 53 -3.97 16.32 8.91
C ASP A 53 -3.55 17.48 7.98
N GLU A 54 -2.55 18.26 8.39
CA GLU A 54 -1.97 19.37 7.63
C GLU A 54 -0.55 19.07 7.12
N GLN A 55 0.03 17.93 7.48
CA GLN A 55 1.36 17.54 7.04
C GLN A 55 1.27 16.91 5.65
N ARG A 56 1.95 17.49 4.66
CA ARG A 56 2.10 16.88 3.34
C ARG A 56 3.06 15.69 3.43
N ILE A 57 2.60 14.50 3.10
CA ILE A 57 3.34 13.25 3.31
C ILE A 57 3.75 12.53 2.03
N CYS A 58 3.00 12.71 0.93
CA CYS A 58 3.32 12.08 -0.35
C CYS A 58 3.01 13.05 -1.48
N TYR A 59 4.01 13.37 -2.29
CA TYR A 59 3.92 14.34 -3.37
C TYR A 59 5.15 14.23 -4.28
N GLY A 60 5.00 14.52 -5.58
CA GLY A 60 6.12 14.54 -6.52
C GLY A 60 7.02 13.30 -6.37
N ASP A 61 8.31 13.53 -6.14
CA ASP A 61 9.34 12.49 -6.02
C ASP A 61 9.32 11.71 -4.69
N VAL A 62 8.49 12.11 -3.72
CA VAL A 62 8.28 11.37 -2.46
C VAL A 62 7.34 10.17 -2.67
N GLY A 63 6.48 10.25 -3.68
CA GLY A 63 5.68 9.11 -4.13
C GLY A 63 6.21 8.57 -5.46
N HIS A 64 5.55 7.51 -5.94
CA HIS A 64 5.91 6.85 -7.18
C HIS A 64 4.73 6.84 -8.14
N TYR A 65 4.95 7.35 -9.36
CA TYR A 65 4.01 7.21 -10.46
C TYR A 65 4.40 6.02 -11.32
N TYR A 66 3.43 5.16 -11.59
CA TYR A 66 3.58 4.09 -12.56
C TYR A 66 2.25 3.77 -13.22
N LYS A 67 2.30 3.02 -14.32
CA LYS A 67 1.12 2.58 -15.05
C LYS A 67 1.08 1.06 -15.09
N LEU A 68 -0.08 0.50 -14.81
CA LEU A 68 -0.34 -0.92 -14.96
C LEU A 68 -1.56 -1.14 -15.85
N VAL A 69 -1.53 -2.20 -16.64
CA VAL A 69 -2.69 -2.71 -17.36
C VAL A 69 -3.28 -3.84 -16.52
N VAL A 70 -4.60 -3.81 -16.30
CA VAL A 70 -5.30 -4.95 -15.68
C VAL A 70 -5.87 -5.81 -16.79
N CYS A 71 -5.52 -7.10 -16.77
CA CYS A 71 -5.76 -8.05 -17.84
C CYS A 71 -6.00 -9.45 -17.27
N LYS A 72 -6.50 -10.36 -18.10
CA LYS A 72 -6.65 -11.78 -17.71
C LYS A 72 -5.31 -12.49 -17.75
N SER A 73 -4.98 -13.17 -16.66
CA SER A 73 -3.85 -14.08 -16.57
C SER A 73 -4.00 -15.21 -17.58
N LEU A 74 -2.92 -15.49 -18.33
CA LEU A 74 -2.88 -16.59 -19.31
C LEU A 74 -2.97 -17.97 -18.66
N THR A 75 -2.68 -18.08 -17.35
CA THR A 75 -2.59 -19.37 -16.65
C THR A 75 -3.74 -19.64 -15.70
N THR A 76 -4.39 -18.59 -15.19
CA THR A 76 -5.37 -18.71 -14.09
C THR A 76 -6.71 -18.04 -14.37
N ASP A 77 -6.87 -17.33 -15.50
CA ASP A 77 -8.05 -16.51 -15.84
C ASP A 77 -8.43 -15.47 -14.76
N ALA A 78 -7.50 -15.19 -13.84
CA ALA A 78 -7.62 -14.17 -12.82
C ALA A 78 -7.26 -12.79 -13.40
N ASP A 79 -7.88 -11.74 -12.88
CA ASP A 79 -7.48 -10.37 -13.19
C ASP A 79 -6.14 -10.07 -12.52
N VAL A 80 -5.14 -9.69 -13.30
CA VAL A 80 -3.78 -9.37 -12.83
C VAL A 80 -3.37 -7.99 -13.34
N ALA A 81 -2.75 -7.20 -12.49
CA ALA A 81 -2.08 -5.98 -12.92
C ALA A 81 -0.67 -6.30 -13.41
N SER A 82 -0.35 -5.82 -14.60
CA SER A 82 0.92 -6.04 -15.28
C SER A 82 1.47 -4.72 -15.81
N ASP A 83 2.79 -4.61 -15.94
CA ASP A 83 3.34 -3.62 -16.87
C ASP A 83 2.91 -3.97 -18.30
N PHE A 84 2.97 -2.99 -19.22
CA PHE A 84 2.47 -3.13 -20.59
C PHE A 84 3.12 -4.27 -21.41
N PHE A 85 4.20 -4.90 -20.90
CA PHE A 85 5.02 -5.84 -21.65
C PHE A 85 5.32 -7.15 -20.91
N SER A 86 4.63 -7.47 -19.82
CA SER A 86 4.90 -8.72 -19.12
C SER A 86 4.29 -9.93 -19.84
N GLU A 87 5.02 -11.04 -19.82
CA GLU A 87 4.58 -12.35 -20.30
C GLU A 87 3.37 -12.91 -19.52
N LYS A 88 2.95 -12.26 -18.43
CA LYS A 88 1.87 -12.74 -17.55
C LYS A 88 0.48 -12.45 -18.11
N CYS A 89 0.35 -11.51 -19.05
CA CYS A 89 -0.90 -11.27 -19.75
C CYS A 89 -0.70 -10.72 -21.16
N MET A 90 -1.55 -11.12 -22.10
CA MET A 90 -1.67 -10.42 -23.38
C MET A 90 -2.59 -9.22 -23.21
N ALA A 91 -2.02 -8.06 -22.89
CA ALA A 91 -2.76 -6.81 -22.99
C ALA A 91 -3.20 -6.57 -24.44
N SER A 92 -4.50 -6.39 -24.68
CA SER A 92 -5.03 -5.89 -25.94
C SER A 92 -5.33 -4.38 -25.82
N GLU A 93 -5.75 -3.73 -26.91
CA GLU A 93 -6.13 -2.32 -26.88
C GLU A 93 -7.40 -2.05 -26.04
N LYS A 94 -8.12 -3.09 -25.62
CA LYS A 94 -9.39 -2.97 -24.89
C LYS A 94 -9.19 -2.86 -23.38
N GLU A 95 -8.05 -3.27 -22.86
CA GLU A 95 -7.76 -3.30 -21.44
C GLU A 95 -7.46 -1.89 -20.91
N LYS A 96 -8.04 -1.57 -19.76
CA LYS A 96 -7.84 -0.27 -19.14
C LYS A 96 -6.45 -0.18 -18.51
N THR A 97 -5.78 0.92 -18.82
CA THR A 97 -4.55 1.31 -18.15
C THR A 97 -4.86 2.13 -16.92
N TRP A 98 -4.43 1.65 -15.76
CA TRP A 98 -4.47 2.38 -14.51
C TRP A 98 -3.20 3.20 -14.35
N THR A 99 -3.36 4.50 -14.15
CA THR A 99 -2.30 5.36 -13.63
C THR A 99 -2.37 5.33 -12.11
N ILE A 100 -1.24 5.05 -11.49
CA ILE A 100 -1.11 4.81 -10.06
C ILE A 100 -0.12 5.81 -9.50
N PHE A 101 -0.53 6.53 -8.47
CA PHE A 101 0.37 7.26 -7.59
C PHE A 101 0.38 6.58 -6.24
N HIS A 102 1.54 6.07 -5.84
CA HIS A 102 1.67 5.25 -4.65
C HIS A 102 2.73 5.82 -3.70
N CYS A 103 2.53 5.61 -2.41
CA CYS A 103 3.43 6.05 -1.36
C CYS A 103 3.32 5.15 -0.12
N TYR A 104 4.43 4.94 0.57
CA TYR A 104 4.47 4.30 1.89
C TYR A 104 4.85 5.33 2.94
N VAL A 105 4.13 5.32 4.06
CA VAL A 105 4.36 6.23 5.19
C VAL A 105 4.39 5.49 6.52
N GLY A 106 5.02 6.11 7.52
CA GLY A 106 5.19 5.55 8.86
C GLY A 106 6.57 4.94 9.10
N LYS A 107 7.52 5.14 8.18
CA LYS A 107 8.91 4.73 8.36
C LYS A 107 9.57 5.56 9.47
N PRO A 108 10.48 5.00 10.26
CA PRO A 108 11.18 5.79 11.29
C PRO A 108 11.82 7.08 10.75
N SER A 109 12.32 7.04 9.52
CA SER A 109 12.97 8.17 8.85
C SER A 109 12.02 9.27 8.36
N ASP A 110 10.73 8.99 8.16
CA ASP A 110 9.76 9.99 7.70
C ASP A 110 9.12 10.79 8.85
N GLY A 111 9.25 10.31 10.09
CA GLY A 111 8.69 10.94 11.29
C GLY A 111 7.16 11.02 11.30
N VAL A 112 6.48 10.27 10.44
CA VAL A 112 5.03 10.26 10.28
C VAL A 112 4.41 9.25 11.25
N VAL A 113 3.41 9.70 12.00
CA VAL A 113 2.58 8.85 12.85
C VAL A 113 1.22 8.69 12.18
N VAL A 114 0.86 7.46 11.82
CA VAL A 114 -0.38 7.13 11.08
C VAL A 114 -1.57 6.79 11.98
N SER A 115 -1.32 6.54 13.27
CA SER A 115 -2.35 6.26 14.26
C SER A 115 -3.09 7.57 14.57
N SER A 116 -4.33 7.70 14.11
CA SER A 116 -5.30 8.79 14.39
C SER A 116 -5.23 10.09 13.58
N LYS A 117 -4.72 10.09 12.35
CA LYS A 117 -4.70 11.28 11.49
C LYS A 117 -5.77 11.26 10.39
N GLU A 118 -6.29 12.43 10.03
CA GLU A 118 -7.22 12.59 8.92
C GLU A 118 -6.48 12.56 7.57
N LEU A 119 -6.95 11.77 6.59
CA LEU A 119 -6.33 11.73 5.26
C LEU A 119 -6.93 12.76 4.31
N ARG A 120 -6.14 13.73 3.88
CA ARG A 120 -6.55 14.67 2.83
C ARG A 120 -5.83 14.36 1.52
N VAL A 121 -6.58 14.40 0.40
CA VAL A 121 -6.07 14.11 -0.94
C VAL A 121 -6.33 15.30 -1.86
N LYS A 122 -5.27 15.87 -2.42
CA LYS A 122 -5.39 16.91 -3.45
C LYS A 122 -5.08 16.29 -4.80
N VAL A 123 -6.02 16.38 -5.73
CA VAL A 123 -5.89 15.85 -7.09
C VAL A 123 -5.89 17.03 -8.06
N PHE A 124 -4.75 17.26 -8.68
CA PHE A 124 -4.60 18.30 -9.69
C PHE A 124 -4.90 17.68 -11.04
N SER A 125 -5.97 18.16 -11.65
CA SER A 125 -6.37 17.91 -13.03
C SER A 125 -6.72 19.26 -13.66
N THR A 126 -7.21 19.25 -14.91
CA THR A 126 -7.66 20.45 -15.63
C THR A 126 -8.63 21.32 -14.82
N ASN A 127 -9.34 20.75 -13.84
CA ASN A 127 -10.30 21.45 -12.97
C ASN A 127 -9.87 21.58 -11.49
N ARG A 128 -8.63 21.23 -11.11
CA ARG A 128 -8.06 21.33 -9.74
C ARG A 128 -9.03 20.95 -8.61
N GLU A 129 -9.11 19.67 -8.26
CA GLU A 129 -10.03 19.17 -7.24
C GLU A 129 -9.30 18.93 -5.90
N LYS A 130 -9.79 19.57 -4.83
CA LYS A 130 -9.38 19.29 -3.44
C LYS A 130 -10.42 18.36 -2.82
N ILE A 131 -9.98 17.21 -2.30
CA ILE A 131 -10.85 16.28 -1.57
C ILE A 131 -10.31 16.06 -0.16
N ASP A 132 -11.13 16.38 0.82
CA ASP A 132 -10.88 16.01 2.21
C ASP A 132 -11.61 14.69 2.47
N ILE A 133 -10.87 13.64 2.84
CA ILE A 133 -11.42 12.29 3.06
C ILE A 133 -11.26 11.96 4.55
N PRO A 134 -12.33 12.03 5.35
CA PRO A 134 -12.23 11.73 6.77
C PRO A 134 -12.04 10.23 6.98
N LEU A 135 -10.79 9.79 6.99
CA LEU A 135 -10.39 8.45 7.37
C LEU A 135 -9.85 8.48 8.80
N GLY A 136 -10.21 7.47 9.58
CA GLY A 136 -9.64 7.26 10.91
C GLY A 136 -8.19 6.75 10.83
N SER A 137 -7.81 5.88 11.76
CA SER A 137 -6.47 5.26 11.73
C SER A 137 -6.19 4.55 10.40
N LEU A 138 -5.08 4.91 9.76
CA LEU A 138 -4.57 4.28 8.54
C LEU A 138 -3.56 3.17 8.83
N GLY A 139 -3.15 3.05 10.10
CA GLY A 139 -2.19 2.05 10.56
C GLY A 139 -2.59 0.64 10.13
N GLY A 140 -1.67 -0.07 9.50
CA GLY A 140 -1.87 -1.43 9.02
C GLY A 140 -2.81 -1.54 7.82
N LEU A 141 -3.08 -0.44 7.10
CA LEU A 141 -3.96 -0.43 5.93
C LEU A 141 -3.25 -0.05 4.64
N ILE A 142 -3.67 -0.67 3.55
CA ILE A 142 -3.53 -0.18 2.19
C ILE A 142 -4.80 0.59 1.85
N THR A 143 -4.67 1.86 1.50
CA THR A 143 -5.78 2.77 1.19
C THR A 143 -5.72 3.15 -0.27
N ASN A 144 -6.74 2.79 -1.02
CA ASN A 144 -6.92 3.10 -2.43
C ASN A 144 -7.97 4.20 -2.57
N VAL A 145 -7.58 5.31 -3.17
CA VAL A 145 -8.46 6.43 -3.53
C VAL A 145 -8.56 6.49 -5.04
N PHE A 146 -9.76 6.59 -5.58
CA PHE A 146 -9.98 6.62 -7.03
C PHE A 146 -11.21 7.45 -7.39
N PRO A 147 -11.28 8.05 -8.60
CA PRO A 147 -12.47 8.72 -9.06
C PRO A 147 -13.70 7.81 -8.99
N GLU A 148 -14.87 8.36 -8.66
CA GLU A 148 -16.12 7.61 -8.57
C GLU A 148 -16.50 6.95 -9.90
N ARG A 149 -16.15 7.59 -11.02
CA ARG A 149 -16.29 7.00 -12.37
C ARG A 149 -15.51 5.70 -12.57
N ASP A 150 -14.42 5.51 -11.83
CA ASP A 150 -13.57 4.33 -11.91
C ASP A 150 -14.01 3.24 -10.92
N SER A 151 -14.98 3.55 -10.04
CA SER A 151 -15.39 2.65 -8.96
C SER A 151 -16.07 1.37 -9.44
N ALA A 152 -16.92 1.45 -10.48
CA ALA A 152 -17.62 0.28 -11.00
C ALA A 152 -16.64 -0.78 -11.53
N GLU A 153 -15.59 -0.32 -12.21
CA GLU A 153 -14.50 -1.18 -12.66
C GLU A 153 -13.72 -1.75 -11.48
N TRP A 154 -13.26 -0.88 -10.56
CA TRP A 154 -12.45 -1.28 -9.42
C TRP A 154 -13.11 -2.35 -8.56
N PHE A 155 -14.41 -2.20 -8.29
CA PHE A 155 -15.18 -3.17 -7.50
C PHE A 155 -15.74 -4.33 -8.34
N GLY A 156 -15.57 -4.32 -9.66
CA GLY A 156 -15.93 -5.41 -10.56
C GLY A 156 -14.90 -6.54 -10.58
N TYR A 157 -13.65 -6.25 -10.20
CA TYR A 157 -12.61 -7.28 -10.07
C TYR A 157 -12.92 -8.23 -8.93
N ARG A 158 -12.75 -9.54 -9.19
CA ARG A 158 -12.97 -10.59 -8.20
C ARG A 158 -11.98 -10.51 -7.03
N ASP A 159 -10.72 -10.25 -7.36
CA ASP A 159 -9.63 -10.03 -6.42
C ASP A 159 -9.00 -8.67 -6.73
N ASN A 160 -8.39 -8.02 -5.73
CA ASN A 160 -7.67 -6.77 -5.95
C ASN A 160 -6.53 -6.99 -6.98
N PRO A 161 -6.63 -6.39 -8.18
CA PRO A 161 -5.65 -6.65 -9.23
C PRO A 161 -4.33 -5.91 -8.99
N ILE A 162 -4.37 -4.79 -8.26
CA ILE A 162 -3.19 -3.95 -7.96
C ILE A 162 -2.75 -4.26 -6.54
N ARG A 163 -1.75 -5.13 -6.41
CA ARG A 163 -1.09 -5.41 -5.14
C ARG A 163 -0.03 -4.34 -4.84
N PRO A 164 0.23 -4.02 -3.57
CA PRO A 164 1.34 -3.14 -3.20
C PRO A 164 2.66 -3.71 -3.74
N PHE A 165 3.54 -2.82 -4.19
CA PHE A 165 4.79 -3.17 -4.90
C PHE A 165 5.86 -3.88 -4.05
N LEU A 166 5.64 -4.03 -2.74
CA LEU A 166 6.57 -4.70 -1.83
C LEU A 166 6.01 -6.08 -1.49
N ASP A 167 6.79 -7.13 -1.72
CA ASP A 167 6.42 -8.51 -1.38
C ASP A 167 6.10 -8.67 0.13
N ASP A 168 6.69 -7.82 0.97
CA ASP A 168 6.46 -7.70 2.43
C ASP A 168 5.10 -7.06 2.80
N PHE A 169 4.26 -6.74 1.80
CA PHE A 169 2.94 -6.15 1.98
C PHE A 169 1.90 -7.02 1.29
N TYR A 170 1.73 -8.24 1.80
CA TYR A 170 0.60 -9.08 1.43
C TYR A 170 -0.69 -8.44 1.97
N SER A 171 -1.72 -8.43 1.14
CA SER A 171 -3.08 -8.02 1.52
C SER A 171 -4.08 -9.09 1.10
N PRO A 172 -5.21 -9.26 1.81
CA PRO A 172 -6.23 -10.17 1.36
C PRO A 172 -6.80 -9.67 0.02
N ALA A 173 -7.37 -10.57 -0.76
CA ALA A 173 -7.92 -10.26 -2.07
C ALA A 173 -9.05 -9.21 -2.05
N LEU A 174 -9.81 -9.10 -0.95
CA LEU A 174 -11.03 -8.30 -0.89
C LEU A 174 -10.79 -6.93 -0.26
N SER A 175 -11.04 -5.88 -1.05
CA SER A 175 -11.04 -4.48 -0.58
C SER A 175 -12.37 -4.13 0.10
N MET A 176 -12.31 -3.46 1.25
CA MET A 176 -13.49 -2.91 1.90
C MET A 176 -13.78 -1.50 1.40
N ARG A 177 -14.96 -1.28 0.82
CA ARG A 177 -15.43 0.08 0.48
C ARG A 177 -15.60 0.90 1.77
N LYS A 178 -15.00 2.09 1.82
CA LYS A 178 -15.09 3.02 2.95
C LYS A 178 -16.08 4.15 2.72
N GLY A 179 -16.36 4.48 1.46
CA GLY A 179 -17.33 5.51 1.07
C GLY A 179 -16.87 6.25 -0.18
N CYS A 180 -17.71 7.15 -0.67
CA CYS A 180 -17.35 8.08 -1.73
C CYS A 180 -17.64 9.51 -1.27
N PHE A 181 -16.73 10.43 -1.58
CA PHE A 181 -16.67 11.80 -1.10
C PHE A 181 -16.28 12.70 -2.27
N ASN A 182 -17.12 13.67 -2.60
CA ASN A 182 -16.86 14.68 -3.64
C ASN A 182 -16.37 14.11 -4.98
N GLY A 183 -16.99 13.02 -5.47
CA GLY A 183 -16.64 12.40 -6.75
C GLY A 183 -15.47 11.43 -6.71
N PHE A 184 -14.99 11.04 -5.52
CA PHE A 184 -13.93 10.05 -5.33
C PHE A 184 -14.36 8.98 -4.34
N CYS A 185 -14.01 7.72 -4.59
CA CYS A 185 -14.29 6.60 -3.72
C CYS A 185 -13.02 6.11 -3.03
N VAL A 186 -13.21 5.53 -1.85
CA VAL A 186 -12.14 4.95 -1.05
C VAL A 186 -12.40 3.48 -0.79
N ALA A 187 -11.37 2.68 -0.98
CA ALA A 187 -11.32 1.29 -0.56
C ALA A 187 -10.09 1.06 0.31
N SER A 188 -10.20 0.20 1.32
CA SER A 188 -9.06 -0.15 2.18
C SER A 188 -8.89 -1.65 2.28
N LEU A 189 -7.65 -2.11 2.39
CA LEU A 189 -7.30 -3.50 2.67
C LEU A 189 -6.41 -3.56 3.92
N PRO A 190 -6.65 -4.48 4.86
CA PRO A 190 -5.72 -4.70 5.95
C PRO A 190 -4.43 -5.35 5.42
N MET A 191 -3.29 -4.93 5.94
CA MET A 191 -2.02 -5.63 5.74
C MET A 191 -2.09 -6.99 6.45
N VAL A 192 -1.64 -8.03 5.76
CA VAL A 192 -1.52 -9.40 6.29
C VAL A 192 -0.29 -9.50 7.16
N ASP A 193 0.83 -8.92 6.73
CA ASP A 193 2.09 -8.94 7.46
C ASP A 193 1.97 -8.22 8.80
N LYS A 194 2.52 -8.85 9.84
CA LYS A 194 2.43 -8.33 11.23
C LYS A 194 3.43 -7.22 11.50
N GLU A 195 4.55 -7.23 10.80
CA GLU A 195 5.68 -6.32 10.99
C GLU A 195 6.25 -5.94 9.62
N VAL A 196 6.88 -4.77 9.56
CA VAL A 196 7.61 -4.27 8.39
C VAL A 196 9.06 -4.01 8.83
N CYS A 197 10.02 -4.55 8.08
CA CYS A 197 11.44 -4.49 8.38
C CYS A 197 12.19 -3.58 7.40
N TYR A 198 13.24 -2.90 7.90
CA TYR A 198 14.12 -2.03 7.12
C TYR A 198 15.57 -2.35 7.40
N ASP A 199 16.42 -2.14 6.40
CA ASP A 199 17.86 -2.06 6.63
C ASP A 199 18.18 -0.78 7.43
N LYS A 200 19.05 -0.90 8.43
CA LYS A 200 19.56 0.17 9.32
C LYS A 200 20.56 1.07 8.62
#